data_AF-A0A1L9RN52-F1
#
_entry.id   AF-A0A1L9RN52-F1
#
_cell.length_a   1.000
_cell.length_b   1.000
_cell.length_c   1.000
_cell.angle_alpha   90.00
_cell.angle_beta   90.00
_cell.angle_gamma   90.00
#
_symmetry.space_group_name_H-M   'P 1'
#
loop_
_entity.id
_entity.type
_entity.pdbx_description
1 polymer ?
#
loop_
_entity_poly.entity_id
_entity_poly.type
_entity_poly.pdbx_seq_one_letter_code
_entity_poly.pdbx_strand_id
1 'polypeptide(L)'
;SGSSDDYCGTNCDPNYGSCSNSGSNSKTISQNGLCGVQGGATCLGSTFGQCCSINGDCGSTDEYCGSNCDPKYGSCTSSTTTAA
;
A
#
# COMPACT_ATOMS: atom_id res chain seq x y z
N SER A 1 4.56 -27.65 -6.04
CA SER A 1 4.87 -26.23 -6.29
C SER A 1 3.56 -25.50 -6.45
N GLY A 2 3.05 -24.91 -5.37
CA GLY A 2 1.78 -24.18 -5.38
C GLY A 2 2.04 -22.70 -5.62
N SER A 3 1.36 -22.14 -6.61
CA SER A 3 1.40 -20.72 -6.97
C SER A 3 0.05 -20.06 -6.66
N SER A 4 -0.56 -20.41 -5.53
CA SER A 4 -1.87 -19.86 -5.16
C SER A 4 -1.74 -18.53 -4.42
N ASP A 5 -2.73 -17.68 -4.66
CA ASP A 5 -2.83 -16.29 -4.22
C ASP A 5 -2.77 -16.13 -2.69
N ASP A 6 -3.02 -17.21 -1.95
CA ASP A 6 -2.89 -17.27 -0.49
C ASP A 6 -1.43 -17.13 -0.01
N TYR A 7 -0.45 -17.50 -0.84
CA TYR A 7 0.98 -17.46 -0.50
C TYR A 7 1.74 -16.32 -1.20
N CYS A 8 1.27 -15.87 -2.35
CA CYS A 8 1.85 -14.74 -3.10
C CYS A 8 1.03 -13.44 -2.95
N GLY A 9 0.03 -13.42 -2.07
CA GLY A 9 -0.78 -12.25 -1.74
C GLY A 9 -0.07 -11.27 -0.80
N THR A 10 -0.87 -10.52 -0.05
CA THR A 10 -0.48 -9.40 0.84
C THR A 10 0.55 -9.75 1.93
N ASN A 11 0.96 -11.01 2.08
CA ASN A 11 1.88 -11.47 3.11
C ASN A 11 2.97 -12.42 2.61
N CYS A 12 3.42 -12.25 1.35
CA CYS A 12 4.48 -13.07 0.75
C CYS A 12 5.79 -13.03 1.59
N ASP A 13 6.20 -14.18 2.13
CA ASP A 13 7.45 -14.33 2.90
C ASP A 13 8.64 -14.55 1.93
N PRO A 14 9.66 -13.67 1.95
CA PRO A 14 10.78 -13.72 1.00
C PRO A 14 11.71 -14.93 1.19
N ASN A 15 11.60 -15.70 2.28
CA ASN A 15 12.39 -16.91 2.48
C ASN A 15 11.76 -18.16 1.82
N TYR A 16 10.48 -18.10 1.46
CA TYR A 16 9.71 -19.26 1.00
C TYR A 16 9.19 -19.15 -0.45
N GLY A 17 9.42 -18.04 -1.17
CA GLY A 17 9.05 -17.92 -2.59
C GLY A 17 9.55 -16.66 -3.31
N SER A 18 9.54 -16.70 -4.66
CA SER A 18 9.83 -15.53 -5.51
C SER A 18 8.55 -14.73 -5.75
N CYS A 19 8.30 -13.73 -4.89
CA CYS A 19 7.13 -12.85 -4.96
C CYS A 19 7.08 -12.11 -6.31
N SER A 20 6.42 -12.71 -7.30
CA SER A 20 6.32 -12.17 -8.65
C SER A 20 4.99 -11.44 -8.82
N ASN A 21 4.76 -10.42 -7.99
CA ASN A 21 3.74 -9.43 -8.31
C ASN A 21 4.34 -8.49 -9.35
N SER A 22 4.00 -8.72 -10.61
CA SER A 22 4.50 -7.97 -11.76
C SER A 22 3.93 -6.55 -11.72
N GLY A 23 4.62 -5.72 -10.94
CA GLY A 23 4.29 -4.33 -10.65
C GLY A 23 5.35 -3.67 -9.76
N SER A 24 6.62 -4.07 -9.91
CA SER A 24 7.86 -3.38 -9.51
C SER A 24 7.76 -2.34 -8.38
N ASN A 25 7.17 -2.65 -7.23
CA ASN A 25 7.25 -1.88 -5.99
C ASN A 25 6.92 -2.82 -4.82
N SER A 26 7.80 -3.80 -4.59
CA SER A 26 7.80 -4.65 -3.40
C SER A 26 8.12 -3.82 -2.15
N LYS A 27 7.21 -2.93 -1.78
CA LYS A 27 7.31 -2.08 -0.59
C LYS A 27 6.70 -2.84 0.59
N THR A 28 7.40 -2.84 1.71
CA THR A 28 6.92 -3.46 2.95
C THR A 28 5.62 -2.79 3.39
N ILE A 29 4.68 -3.55 3.95
CA ILE A 29 3.46 -2.96 4.51
C ILE A 29 3.82 -2.21 5.79
N SER A 30 3.26 -1.02 5.96
CA SER A 30 3.46 -0.22 7.16
C SER A 30 2.85 -0.91 8.39
N GLN A 31 3.69 -1.13 9.41
CA GLN A 31 3.28 -1.71 10.70
C GLN A 31 3.14 -0.65 11.81
N ASN A 32 3.64 0.56 11.57
CA ASN A 32 3.65 1.67 12.52
C ASN A 32 2.82 2.87 12.05
N GLY A 33 2.13 2.74 10.91
CA GLY A 33 1.35 3.82 10.32
C GLY A 33 2.18 4.82 9.51
N LEU A 34 3.48 4.57 9.28
CA LEU A 34 4.32 5.41 8.43
C LEU A 34 4.54 4.81 7.05
N CYS A 35 4.61 5.65 6.03
CA CYS A 35 4.78 5.27 4.63
C CYS A 35 5.75 6.20 3.89
N GLY A 36 5.92 5.96 2.60
CA GLY A 36 6.78 6.82 1.79
C GLY A 36 8.26 6.56 2.05
N VAL A 37 9.06 7.58 1.76
CA VAL A 37 10.50 7.58 2.12
C VAL A 37 10.73 7.61 3.63
N GLN A 38 9.78 8.16 4.41
CA GLN A 38 9.89 8.26 5.86
C GLN A 38 9.65 6.91 6.54
N GLY A 39 8.61 6.18 6.12
CA GLY A 39 8.31 4.84 6.63
C GLY A 39 9.04 3.72 5.89
N GLY A 40 9.60 3.97 4.71
CA GLY A 40 10.16 2.94 3.83
C GLY A 40 9.14 1.90 3.36
N ALA A 41 7.85 2.19 3.54
CA ALA A 41 6.76 1.23 3.52
C ALA A 41 5.54 1.78 2.77
N THR A 42 4.62 0.90 2.39
CA THR A 42 3.33 1.23 1.78
C THR A 42 2.20 1.08 2.79
N CYS A 43 1.17 1.89 2.61
CA CYS A 43 -0.08 1.77 3.35
C CYS A 43 -1.01 0.70 2.75
N LEU A 44 -0.74 0.21 1.54
CA LEU A 44 -1.55 -0.80 0.89
C LEU A 44 -1.59 -2.08 1.74
N GLY A 45 -2.79 -2.47 2.20
CA GLY A 45 -3.00 -3.61 3.09
C GLY A 45 -2.67 -3.36 4.57
N SER A 46 -2.34 -2.13 4.94
CA SER A 46 -2.09 -1.74 6.33
C SER A 46 -3.39 -1.54 7.10
N THR A 47 -3.39 -1.87 8.40
CA THR A 47 -4.55 -1.65 9.30
C THR A 47 -4.80 -0.17 9.60
N PHE A 48 -3.81 0.69 9.36
CA PHE A 48 -3.94 2.14 9.51
C PHE A 48 -4.69 2.79 8.35
N GLY A 49 -4.84 2.06 7.23
CA GLY A 49 -5.51 2.52 6.03
C GLY A 49 -4.65 2.37 4.79
N GLN A 50 -5.28 2.41 3.60
CA GLN A 50 -4.59 2.15 2.33
C GLN A 50 -3.91 3.37 1.71
N CYS A 51 -4.17 4.58 2.20
CA CYS A 51 -3.65 5.82 1.61
C CYS A 51 -2.41 6.29 2.35
N CYS A 52 -1.41 6.72 1.60
CA CYS A 52 -0.20 7.31 2.14
C CYS A 52 -0.28 8.81 1.95
N SER A 53 -0.34 9.60 3.01
CA SER A 53 -0.21 11.04 2.89
C SER A 53 1.20 11.42 2.41
N ILE A 54 1.34 12.54 1.71
CA ILE A 54 2.64 13.16 1.40
C ILE A 54 3.47 13.44 2.67
N ASN A 55 2.80 13.55 3.82
CA ASN A 55 3.44 13.69 5.12
C ASN A 55 4.06 12.38 5.63
N GLY A 56 3.91 11.27 4.91
CA GLY A 56 4.46 9.97 5.27
C GLY A 56 3.61 9.18 6.26
N ASP A 57 2.32 9.49 6.39
CA ASP A 57 1.40 8.82 7.32
C ASP A 57 0.34 8.01 6.58
N CYS A 58 -0.01 6.84 7.11
CA CYS A 58 -1.08 6.00 6.60
C CYS A 58 -2.44 6.41 7.15
N GLY A 59 -3.43 6.45 6.28
CA GLY A 59 -4.82 6.70 6.64
C GLY A 59 -5.81 6.21 5.59
N SER A 60 -7.10 6.34 5.89
CA SER A 60 -8.21 5.97 5.01
C SER A 60 -9.19 7.11 4.74
N THR A 61 -9.01 8.26 5.39
CA THR A 61 -9.90 9.41 5.21
C THR A 61 -9.44 10.29 4.05
N ASP A 62 -10.30 11.19 3.59
CA ASP A 62 -10.04 12.07 2.46
C ASP A 62 -8.79 12.94 2.68
N GLU A 63 -8.49 13.30 3.93
CA GLU A 63 -7.26 14.03 4.29
C GLU A 63 -5.97 13.27 3.90
N TYR A 64 -6.00 11.92 3.93
CA TYR A 64 -4.88 11.06 3.56
C TYR A 64 -4.98 10.54 2.12
N CYS A 65 -6.21 10.35 1.62
CA CYS A 65 -6.48 9.73 0.32
C CYS A 65 -6.68 10.73 -0.82
N GLY A 66 -7.02 11.98 -0.52
CA GLY A 66 -7.30 13.04 -1.47
C GLY A 66 -6.05 13.62 -2.11
N SER A 67 -6.03 14.93 -2.35
CA SER A 67 -4.95 15.61 -3.09
C SER A 67 -3.56 15.47 -2.44
N ASN A 68 -3.52 15.23 -1.13
CA ASN A 68 -2.29 15.07 -0.35
C ASN A 68 -1.83 13.62 -0.24
N CYS A 69 -2.28 12.74 -1.13
CA CYS A 69 -1.88 11.34 -1.14
C CYS A 69 -0.69 11.09 -2.08
N ASP A 70 0.29 10.31 -1.64
CA ASP A 70 1.39 9.77 -2.44
C ASP A 70 0.98 8.43 -3.09
N PRO A 71 0.64 8.42 -4.39
CA PRO A 71 0.17 7.23 -5.10
C PRO A 71 1.26 6.18 -5.28
N LYS A 72 2.52 6.54 -5.02
CA LYS A 72 3.64 5.60 -5.07
C LYS A 72 3.64 4.68 -3.86
N TYR A 73 3.06 5.10 -2.73
CA TYR A 73 3.09 4.37 -1.46
C TYR A 73 1.69 4.10 -0.86
N GLY A 74 0.61 4.54 -1.51
CA GLY A 74 -0.76 4.24 -1.10
C GLY A 74 -1.76 4.28 -2.27
N SER A 75 -3.01 3.93 -1.98
CA SER A 75 -4.12 3.97 -2.93
C SER A 75 -4.85 5.30 -2.81
N CYS A 76 -4.43 6.28 -3.61
CA CYS A 76 -5.03 7.61 -3.58
C CYS A 76 -6.40 7.61 -4.27
N THR A 77 -7.40 8.13 -3.56
CA THR A 77 -8.66 8.50 -4.18
C THR A 77 -8.44 9.83 -4.89
N SER A 78 -7.87 9.77 -6.11
CA SER A 78 -8.17 10.84 -7.06
C SER A 78 -9.68 10.88 -7.14
N SER A 79 -10.28 12.03 -6.86
CA SER A 79 -11.72 12.24 -6.88
C SER A 79 -12.27 12.00 -8.29
N THR A 80 -12.31 10.76 -8.76
CA THR A 80 -13.27 10.33 -9.76
C THR A 80 -14.55 10.08 -8.99
N THR A 81 -15.25 11.18 -8.76
CA THR A 81 -16.70 11.20 -8.63
C THR A 81 -17.28 10.33 -9.75
N THR A 82 -17.54 9.06 -9.48
CA THR A 82 -18.43 8.24 -10.31
C THR A 82 -19.00 7.15 -9.43
N ALA A 83 -20.15 7.45 -8.83
CA ALA A 83 -21.22 6.48 -8.69
C ALA A 83 -22.53 7.26 -8.91
N ALA A 84 -23.25 6.83 -9.94
CA ALA A 84 -24.46 7.41 -10.49
C ALA A 84 -25.69 7.23 -9.58
#